data_AF-A0A9P7F7U3-F1
#
_entry.id   AF-A0A9P7F7U3-F1
#
_cell.length_a   1.000
_cell.length_b   1.000
_cell.length_c   1.000
_cell.angle_alpha   90.00
_cell.angle_beta   90.00
_cell.angle_gamma   90.00
#
_symmetry.space_group_name_H-M   'P 1'
#
loop_
_entity.id
_entity.type
_entity.pdbx_description
1 polymer ?
#
loop_
_entity_poly.entity_id
_entity_poly.type
_entity_poly.pdbx_seq_one_letter_code
_entity_poly.pdbx_strand_id
1 'polypeptide(L)'
;AGYGALFHESSCKIFNDKKKLLGEILVNKGLYSVKGSKRPYTRAAAVKEVLTMWEVHARLGHMAPSTITQMIHDGVITGINLDVAKKTMDSCESCKYAKAMHKPIRKVQDPPRHENFGNKVHSNLWGPSPV
;
A
#
# COMPACT_ATOMS: atom_id res chain seq x y z
N ALA A 1 -5.83 -20.91 24.85
CA ALA A 1 -4.52 -21.04 24.17
C ALA A 1 -4.06 -19.64 23.78
N GLY A 2 -2.88 -19.22 24.21
CA GLY A 2 -2.38 -17.87 23.95
C GLY A 2 -0.88 -17.88 23.77
N TYR A 3 -0.40 -17.00 22.90
CA TYR A 3 1.02 -16.72 22.76
C TYR A 3 1.32 -15.42 23.49
N GLY A 4 2.51 -15.32 24.11
CA GLY A 4 2.98 -14.12 24.78
C GLY A 4 4.25 -13.60 24.14
N ALA A 5 4.42 -12.28 24.07
CA ALA A 5 5.66 -11.66 23.60
C ALA A 5 6.22 -10.74 24.69
N LEU A 6 7.52 -10.88 24.98
CA LEU A 6 8.26 -10.02 25.91
C LEU A 6 9.25 -9.18 25.13
N PHE A 7 9.11 -7.87 25.21
CA PHE A 7 9.99 -6.90 24.56
C PHE A 7 11.00 -6.36 25.57
N HIS A 8 12.28 -6.46 25.25
CA HIS A 8 13.39 -5.86 25.99
C HIS A 8 14.27 -5.06 25.02
N GLU A 9 15.14 -4.20 25.54
CA GLU A 9 15.99 -3.27 24.78
C GLU A 9 16.78 -3.94 23.64
N SER A 10 17.15 -5.22 23.79
CA SER A 10 17.97 -5.96 22.84
C SER A 10 17.22 -7.02 22.03
N SER A 11 16.04 -7.45 22.48
CA SER A 11 15.32 -8.58 21.86
C SER A 11 13.83 -8.64 22.20
N CYS A 12 13.06 -9.28 21.32
CA CYS A 12 11.68 -9.70 21.57
C CYS A 12 11.63 -11.22 21.63
N LYS A 13 11.11 -11.76 22.74
CA LYS A 13 11.00 -13.21 22.98
C LYS A 13 9.54 -13.64 22.92
N ILE A 14 9.25 -14.64 22.09
CA ILE A 14 7.90 -15.18 21.88
C ILE A 14 7.75 -16.48 22.66
N PHE A 15 6.68 -16.62 23.42
CA PHE A 15 6.37 -17.78 24.24
C PHE A 15 5.04 -18.42 23.84
N ASN A 16 4.93 -19.74 23.98
CA ASN A 16 3.65 -20.42 23.90
C ASN A 16 2.86 -20.33 25.22
N ASP A 17 1.67 -20.93 25.22
CA ASP A 17 0.77 -21.05 26.37
C ASP A 17 1.40 -21.78 27.58
N LYS A 18 2.39 -22.64 27.34
CA LYS A 18 3.20 -23.33 28.36
C LYS A 18 4.45 -22.54 28.79
N LYS A 19 4.56 -21.25 28.42
CA LYS A 19 5.73 -20.39 28.68
C LYS A 19 7.04 -20.92 28.07
N LYS A 20 6.97 -21.81 27.08
CA LYS A 20 8.13 -22.27 26.32
C LYS A 20 8.51 -21.21 25.28
N LEU A 21 9.78 -20.84 25.23
CA LEU A 21 10.33 -19.94 24.22
C LEU A 21 10.21 -20.57 22.82
N LEU A 22 9.59 -19.85 21.89
CA LEU A 22 9.40 -20.24 20.49
C LEU A 22 10.36 -19.53 19.54
N GLY A 23 10.76 -18.31 19.87
CA GLY A 23 11.62 -17.52 19.02
C GLY A 23 12.12 -16.27 19.71
N GLU A 24 13.26 -15.78 19.24
CA GLU A 24 13.90 -14.55 19.69
C GLU A 24 14.19 -13.67 18.47
N ILE A 25 13.76 -12.42 18.53
CA ILE A 25 13.92 -11.42 17.48
C ILE A 25 14.85 -10.34 18.01
N LEU A 26 16.04 -10.23 17.45
CA LEU A 26 17.02 -9.22 17.85
C LEU A 26 16.67 -7.85 17.26
N VAL A 27 17.03 -6.79 18.00
CA VAL A 27 16.97 -5.43 17.51
C VAL A 27 18.11 -5.17 16.53
N ASN A 28 17.79 -4.68 15.34
CA ASN A 28 18.76 -4.22 14.34
C ASN A 28 18.36 -2.81 13.92
N LYS A 29 19.25 -1.83 14.11
CA LYS A 29 18.99 -0.40 13.82
C LYS A 29 17.69 0.13 14.44
N GLY A 30 17.41 -0.25 15.69
CA GLY A 30 16.21 0.17 16.42
C GLY A 30 14.92 -0.58 16.06
N LEU A 31 14.98 -1.61 15.21
CA LEU A 31 13.82 -2.40 14.80
C LEU A 31 13.99 -3.89 15.12
N TYR A 32 12.93 -4.52 15.64
CA TYR A 32 12.85 -5.98 15.78
C TYR A 32 12.71 -6.61 14.39
N SER A 33 13.81 -7.09 13.83
CA SER A 33 13.86 -7.56 12.43
C SER A 33 13.69 -9.07 12.35
N VAL A 34 12.54 -9.53 11.84
CA VAL A 34 12.32 -10.94 11.51
C VAL A 34 12.83 -11.20 10.10
N LYS A 35 13.96 -11.90 9.97
CA LYS A 35 14.40 -12.42 8.68
C LYS A 35 13.56 -13.64 8.33
N GLY A 36 12.60 -13.47 7.42
CA GLY A 36 11.88 -14.60 6.85
C GLY A 36 12.88 -15.57 6.22
N SER A 37 12.90 -16.82 6.67
CA SER A 37 13.55 -17.89 5.91
C SER A 37 12.86 -17.93 4.54
N LYS A 38 13.62 -17.64 3.48
CA LYS A 38 13.19 -17.98 2.11
C LYS A 38 13.15 -19.50 2.02
N ARG A 39 12.14 -20.13 2.62
CA ARG A 39 11.86 -21.52 2.32
C ARG A 39 11.49 -21.54 0.84
N PRO A 40 12.22 -22.26 -0.02
CA PRO A 40 11.69 -22.55 -1.34
C PRO A 40 10.41 -23.33 -1.10
N TYR A 41 9.27 -22.69 -1.29
CA TYR A 41 8.04 -23.43 -1.47
C TYR A 41 8.31 -24.33 -2.68
N THR A 42 8.38 -25.64 -2.46
CA THR A 42 8.27 -26.63 -3.53
C THR A 42 6.87 -26.50 -4.11
N ARG A 43 6.70 -25.52 -5.00
CA ARG A 43 5.50 -25.38 -5.80
C ARG A 43 5.56 -26.54 -6.79
N ALA A 44 4.68 -27.54 -6.62
CA ALA A 44 4.34 -28.44 -7.72
C ALA A 44 4.17 -27.58 -8.97
N ALA A 45 4.79 -27.95 -10.09
CA ALA A 45 4.94 -27.12 -11.29
C ALA A 45 3.62 -26.39 -11.60
N ALA A 46 3.50 -25.16 -11.10
CA ALA A 46 2.26 -24.42 -11.23
C ALA A 46 2.24 -23.98 -12.67
N VAL A 47 1.27 -24.51 -13.43
CA VAL A 47 0.95 -24.03 -14.77
C VAL A 47 0.90 -22.52 -14.68
N LYS A 48 1.81 -21.84 -15.40
CA LYS A 48 1.85 -20.39 -15.42
C LYS A 48 0.59 -19.93 -16.11
N GLU A 49 -0.31 -19.30 -15.36
CA GLU A 49 -1.55 -18.76 -15.90
C GLU A 49 -1.18 -17.65 -16.90
N VAL A 50 -1.71 -17.73 -18.12
CA VAL A 50 -1.51 -16.68 -19.12
C VAL A 50 -2.62 -15.65 -18.92
N LEU A 51 -2.23 -14.43 -18.56
CA LEU A 51 -3.15 -13.34 -18.27
C LEU A 51 -2.86 -12.13 -19.13
N THR A 52 -3.90 -11.39 -19.45
CA THR A 52 -3.81 -10.07 -20.08
C THR A 52 -3.34 -9.03 -19.08
N MET A 53 -2.79 -7.91 -19.57
CA MET A 53 -2.39 -6.81 -18.69
C MET A 53 -3.58 -6.29 -17.85
N TRP A 54 -4.78 -6.27 -18.41
CA TRP A 54 -6.00 -5.87 -17.71
C TRP A 54 -6.30 -6.76 -16.48
N GLU A 55 -6.23 -8.08 -16.64
CA GLU A 55 -6.52 -9.03 -15.56
C GLU A 55 -5.48 -8.92 -14.45
N VAL A 56 -4.21 -8.82 -14.80
CA VAL A 56 -3.13 -8.66 -13.81
C VAL A 56 -3.27 -7.33 -13.08
N HIS A 57 -3.55 -6.24 -13.81
CA HIS A 57 -3.83 -4.93 -13.25
C HIS A 57 -4.96 -4.97 -12.23
N ALA A 58 -6.10 -5.56 -12.56
CA ALA A 58 -7.23 -5.68 -11.65
C ALA A 58 -6.93 -6.57 -10.43
N ARG A 59 -6.30 -7.74 -10.64
CA ARG A 59 -5.95 -8.69 -9.56
C ARG A 59 -4.91 -8.12 -8.58
N LEU A 60 -4.02 -7.26 -9.06
CA LEU A 60 -3.00 -6.59 -8.23
C LEU A 60 -3.46 -5.25 -7.66
N GLY A 61 -4.77 -5.02 -7.58
CA GLY A 61 -5.33 -3.83 -6.94
C GLY A 61 -5.09 -2.56 -7.74
N HIS A 62 -5.28 -2.64 -9.06
CA HIS A 62 -5.14 -1.51 -9.98
C HIS A 62 -3.72 -0.93 -10.06
N MET A 63 -2.71 -1.77 -9.84
CA MET A 63 -1.30 -1.39 -9.95
C MET A 63 -0.95 -0.90 -11.37
N ALA A 64 -0.05 0.09 -11.48
CA ALA A 64 0.32 0.64 -12.77
C ALA A 64 0.91 -0.43 -13.72
N PRO A 65 0.51 -0.49 -15.01
CA PRO A 65 1.00 -1.49 -15.96
C PRO A 65 2.53 -1.53 -16.13
N SER A 66 3.19 -0.37 -16.03
CA SER A 66 4.65 -0.27 -16.06
C SER A 66 5.29 -0.98 -14.86
N THR A 67 4.76 -0.75 -13.66
CA THR A 67 5.20 -1.42 -12.43
C THR A 67 5.01 -2.93 -12.53
N ILE A 68 3.85 -3.38 -13.04
CA ILE A 68 3.57 -4.81 -13.24
C ILE A 68 4.60 -5.43 -14.19
N THR A 69 4.86 -4.76 -15.32
CA THR A 69 5.83 -5.23 -16.32
C THR A 69 7.22 -5.40 -15.71
N GLN A 70 7.65 -4.41 -14.91
CA GLN A 70 8.93 -4.45 -14.23
C GLN A 70 8.99 -5.54 -13.15
N MET A 71 7.93 -5.70 -12.35
CA MET A 71 7.87 -6.75 -11.32
C MET A 71 7.83 -8.17 -11.90
N ILE A 72 7.25 -8.37 -13.09
CA ILE A 72 7.32 -9.64 -13.82
C ILE A 72 8.75 -9.86 -14.33
N HIS A 73 9.37 -8.85 -14.94
CA HIS A 73 10.75 -8.91 -15.41
C HIS A 73 11.74 -9.24 -14.28
N ASP A 74 11.58 -8.59 -13.12
CA ASP A 74 12.45 -8.75 -11.96
C ASP A 74 12.17 -10.05 -11.18
N GLY A 75 11.21 -10.86 -11.63
CA GLY A 75 10.84 -12.13 -11.01
C GLY A 75 10.15 -11.98 -9.65
N VAL A 76 9.65 -10.79 -9.32
CA VAL A 76 8.89 -10.51 -8.08
C VAL A 76 7.49 -11.11 -8.18
N ILE A 77 6.83 -10.93 -9.32
CA ILE A 77 5.56 -11.60 -9.63
C ILE A 77 5.90 -12.95 -10.29
N THR A 78 5.53 -14.05 -9.63
CA THR A 78 5.80 -15.41 -10.12
C THR A 78 4.51 -16.19 -10.37
N GLY A 79 4.53 -17.10 -11.35
CA GLY A 79 3.39 -17.97 -11.67
C GLY A 79 2.36 -17.35 -12.63
N ILE A 80 2.64 -16.18 -13.19
CA ILE A 80 1.83 -15.53 -14.24
C ILE A 80 2.74 -15.31 -15.45
N ASN A 81 2.23 -15.59 -16.64
CA ASN A 81 2.80 -15.13 -17.91
C ASN A 81 1.88 -14.06 -18.50
N LEU A 82 2.46 -12.95 -18.94
CA LEU A 82 1.70 -11.92 -19.63
C LEU A 82 1.45 -12.33 -21.09
N ASP A 83 0.20 -12.32 -21.52
CA ASP A 83 -0.19 -12.57 -22.91
C ASP A 83 0.54 -11.60 -23.84
N VAL A 84 1.30 -12.14 -24.82
CA VAL A 84 2.11 -11.35 -25.75
C VAL A 84 1.26 -10.44 -26.63
N ALA A 85 0.05 -10.87 -26.99
CA ALA A 85 -0.87 -10.09 -27.79
C ALA A 85 -1.56 -8.96 -26.99
N LYS A 86 -1.60 -9.09 -25.65
CA LYS A 86 -2.34 -8.19 -24.75
C LYS A 86 -1.46 -7.68 -23.60
N LYS A 87 -0.19 -7.37 -23.92
CA LYS A 87 0.80 -6.84 -22.95
C LYS A 87 0.50 -5.40 -22.52
N THR A 88 -0.21 -4.66 -23.36
CA THR A 88 -0.64 -3.28 -23.07
C THR A 88 -2.13 -3.27 -22.76
N MET A 89 -2.54 -2.27 -22.01
CA MET A 89 -3.94 -1.93 -21.80
C MET A 89 -4.09 -0.43 -22.03
N ASP A 90 -5.27 -0.02 -22.49
CA ASP A 90 -5.56 1.39 -22.70
C ASP A 90 -5.78 2.09 -21.36
N SER A 91 -7.03 2.17 -20.93
CA SER A 91 -7.41 2.95 -19.76
C SER A 91 -8.35 2.17 -18.86
N CYS A 92 -8.21 2.38 -17.55
CA CYS A 92 -9.07 1.77 -16.55
C CYS A 92 -10.01 2.82 -15.96
N GLU A 93 -11.31 2.70 -16.20
CA GLU A 93 -12.31 3.62 -15.67
C GLU A 93 -12.31 3.64 -14.13
N SER A 94 -12.15 2.49 -13.48
CA SER A 94 -12.00 2.43 -12.02
C SER A 94 -10.80 3.24 -11.53
N CYS A 95 -9.66 3.19 -12.24
CA CYS A 95 -8.51 4.02 -11.90
C CYS A 95 -8.76 5.50 -12.15
N LYS A 96 -9.42 5.86 -13.25
CA LYS A 96 -9.74 7.26 -13.55
C LYS A 96 -10.66 7.85 -12.49
N TYR A 97 -11.66 7.08 -12.06
CA TYR A 97 -12.60 7.50 -11.03
C TYR A 97 -11.94 7.55 -9.64
N ALA A 98 -11.14 6.54 -9.28
CA ALA A 98 -10.48 6.46 -7.98
C ALA A 98 -9.35 7.47 -7.83
N LYS A 99 -8.64 7.81 -8.92
CA LYS A 99 -7.71 8.93 -8.92
C LYS A 99 -8.52 10.21 -8.89
N ALA A 100 -8.80 10.68 -7.68
CA ALA A 100 -9.24 12.05 -7.45
C ALA A 100 -8.22 12.99 -8.09
N MET A 101 -8.47 13.42 -9.33
CA MET A 101 -7.73 14.49 -9.95
C MET A 101 -8.14 15.75 -9.20
N HIS A 102 -7.37 16.10 -8.17
CA HIS A 102 -7.48 17.42 -7.59
C HIS A 102 -7.22 18.41 -8.72
N LYS A 103 -8.20 19.29 -8.98
CA LYS A 103 -7.93 20.50 -9.74
C LYS A 103 -6.74 21.18 -9.05
N PRO A 104 -5.78 21.74 -9.80
CA PRO A 104 -4.68 22.46 -9.18
C PRO A 104 -5.26 23.53 -8.26
N ILE A 105 -4.84 23.52 -7.01
CA ILE A 105 -5.19 24.58 -6.06
C ILE A 105 -4.56 25.86 -6.62
N ARG A 106 -5.38 26.89 -6.84
CA ARG A 106 -4.88 28.18 -7.31
C ARG A 106 -3.83 28.69 -6.33
N LYS A 107 -2.64 29.05 -6.84
CA LYS A 107 -1.58 29.66 -6.03
C LYS A 107 -1.86 31.12 -5.67
N VAL A 108 -2.77 31.74 -6.41
CA VAL A 108 -3.15 33.14 -6.26
C VAL A 108 -4.57 33.19 -5.71
N GLN A 109 -4.75 34.03 -4.68
CA GLN A 109 -6.06 34.31 -4.13
C GLN A 109 -6.82 35.25 -5.09
N ASP A 110 -8.01 34.84 -5.48
CA ASP A 110 -8.89 35.62 -6.35
C ASP A 110 -10.30 35.62 -5.73
N PRO A 111 -10.80 36.78 -5.26
CA PRO A 111 -10.17 38.12 -5.33
C PRO A 111 -8.97 38.30 -4.38
N PRO A 112 -8.09 39.28 -4.63
CA PRO A 112 -6.96 39.58 -3.74
C PRO A 112 -7.41 39.93 -2.31
N ARG A 113 -6.48 39.77 -1.37
CA ARG A 113 -6.71 40.12 0.04
C ARG A 113 -7.05 41.61 0.16
N HIS A 114 -8.10 41.92 0.94
CA HIS A 114 -8.43 43.31 1.26
C HIS A 114 -7.36 43.93 2.17
N GLU A 115 -6.90 45.13 1.83
CA GLU A 115 -5.80 45.83 2.52
C GLU A 115 -6.25 46.46 3.84
N ASN A 116 -7.47 46.99 3.90
CA ASN A 116 -7.98 47.67 5.08
C ASN A 116 -8.79 46.72 5.98
N PHE A 117 -8.61 46.89 7.28
CA PHE A 117 -9.39 46.21 8.30
C PHE A 117 -10.88 46.53 8.15
N GLY A 118 -11.75 45.53 8.27
CA GLY A 118 -13.21 45.69 8.20
C GLY A 118 -13.82 45.67 6.80
N ASN A 119 -13.02 45.78 5.72
CA ASN A 119 -13.52 45.73 4.34
C ASN A 119 -14.25 44.42 3.99
N LYS A 120 -13.91 43.33 4.67
CA LYS A 120 -14.57 42.04 4.49
C LYS A 120 -14.58 41.26 5.80
N VAL A 121 -15.76 40.81 6.20
CA VAL A 121 -15.97 39.94 7.35
C VAL A 121 -16.49 38.60 6.84
N HIS A 122 -15.80 37.53 7.22
CA HIS A 122 -16.25 36.17 6.97
C HIS A 122 -16.86 35.62 8.26
N SER A 123 -18.15 35.40 8.27
CA SER A 123 -18.86 34.70 9.34
C SER A 123 -19.36 33.36 8.84
N ASN A 124 -19.24 32.30 9.63
CA ASN A 124 -19.86 31.03 9.34
C ASN A 124 -20.60 30.53 10.59
N LEU A 125 -21.70 29.80 10.39
CA LEU A 125 -22.40 29.15 11.48
C LEU A 125 -21.65 27.86 11.84
N TRP A 126 -21.38 27.67 13.12
CA TRP A 126 -20.92 26.39 13.63
C TRP A 126 -22.14 25.56 14.08
N GLY A 127 -22.28 24.34 13.56
CA GLY A 127 -23.35 23.44 14.00
C GLY A 127 -23.52 22.21 13.11
N PRO A 128 -24.39 21.26 13.53
CA PRO A 128 -25.24 21.29 14.73
C PRO A 128 -24.48 21.10 16.05
N SER A 129 -24.90 21.80 17.11
CA SER A 129 -24.33 21.69 18.46
C SER A 129 -25.41 21.26 19.46
N PRO A 130 -25.15 20.27 20.34
CA PRO A 130 -26.13 19.73 21.28
C PRO A 130 -26.19 20.50 22.61
N VAL A 131 -26.15 21.85 22.58
CA VAL A 131 -26.31 22.65 23.81
C VAL A 131 -27.68 22.45 24.42
#